data_AF-A0AA41VJY1-F1
#
_entry.id   AF-A0AA41VJY1-F1
#
_cell.length_a   1.000
_cell.length_b   1.000
_cell.length_c   1.000
_cell.angle_alpha   90.00
_cell.angle_beta   90.00
_cell.angle_gamma   90.00
#
_symmetry.space_group_name_H-M   'P 1'
#
loop_
_entity.id
_entity.type
_entity.pdbx_description
1 polymer ?
#
loop_
_entity_poly.entity_id
_entity_poly.type
_entity_poly.pdbx_seq_one_letter_code
_entity_poly.pdbx_strand_id
1 'polypeptide(L)'
;AVIEVGACRRLVELLIHPSPTVLIPALRTVGNIVTEDDLQTQCIIELQALPCLMNLLTQNYKKSIKKEACWTISNITAGNADQIQAVIAADIIGPLIHLLQHAEFDIKKEAAWAISNATYGGSHEQIKYFVAQGCIRPLCDLLTCPDARIVTVCLEGLENILKVGEAEKNMGNTDGVNLYAQMIDEHEGLEKIEKVLQK
;
A
#
# COMPACT_ATOMS: atom_id res chain seq x y z
N ALA A 1 -7.60 20.46 -12.37
CA ALA A 1 -7.01 21.80 -12.62
C ALA A 1 -5.55 21.59 -12.99
N VAL A 2 -4.94 22.34 -13.92
CA VAL A 2 -3.51 22.17 -14.20
C VAL A 2 -2.73 22.74 -13.02
N ILE A 3 -2.17 21.88 -12.18
CA ILE A 3 -1.34 22.33 -11.05
C ILE A 3 -0.05 22.93 -11.62
N GLU A 4 0.32 24.11 -11.16
CA GLU A 4 1.60 24.71 -11.52
C GLU A 4 2.74 23.84 -10.99
N VAL A 5 3.55 23.28 -11.90
CA VAL A 5 4.69 22.39 -11.58
C VAL A 5 5.64 23.02 -10.55
N GLY A 6 5.77 24.35 -10.55
CA GLY A 6 6.55 25.09 -9.55
C GLY A 6 6.02 24.94 -8.13
N ALA A 7 4.70 24.93 -7.94
CA ALA A 7 4.06 24.71 -6.66
C ALA A 7 4.25 23.25 -6.18
N CYS A 8 4.07 22.26 -7.06
CA CYS A 8 4.30 20.84 -6.75
C CYS A 8 5.74 20.60 -6.27
N ARG A 9 6.73 21.15 -6.99
CA ARG A 9 8.15 21.00 -6.62
C ARG A 9 8.40 21.53 -5.21
N ARG A 10 7.89 22.73 -4.92
CA ARG A 10 8.08 23.33 -3.61
C ARG A 10 7.39 22.53 -2.50
N LEU A 11 6.21 21.99 -2.76
CA LEU A 11 5.50 21.13 -1.81
C LEU A 11 6.29 19.87 -1.47
N VAL A 12 6.90 19.22 -2.47
CA VAL A 12 7.74 18.03 -2.26
C VAL A 12 8.99 18.38 -1.43
N GLU A 13 9.65 19.51 -1.72
CA GLU A 13 10.78 19.99 -0.90
C GLU A 13 10.40 20.24 0.57
N LEU A 14 9.15 20.64 0.85
CA LEU A 14 8.68 20.87 2.21
C LEU A 14 8.40 19.57 2.98
N LEU A 15 8.39 18.40 2.33
CA LEU A 15 8.23 17.10 2.99
C LEU A 15 9.43 16.70 3.87
N ILE A 16 10.58 17.36 3.69
CA ILE A 16 11.77 17.15 4.53
C ILE A 16 11.97 18.30 5.52
N HIS A 17 11.01 19.22 5.64
CA HIS A 17 11.15 20.36 6.53
C HIS A 17 11.13 19.92 8.01
N PRO A 18 12.04 20.43 8.87
CA PRO A 18 12.17 19.98 10.25
C PRO A 18 10.98 20.36 11.13
N SER A 19 10.28 21.45 10.79
CA SER A 19 9.08 21.87 11.53
C SER A 19 7.84 21.08 11.10
N PRO A 20 7.17 20.34 12.01
CA PRO A 20 5.90 19.66 11.74
C PRO A 20 4.79 20.60 11.27
N THR A 21 4.82 21.87 11.67
CA THR A 21 3.81 22.88 11.27
C THR A 21 3.87 23.23 9.79
N VAL A 22 4.99 22.95 9.14
CA VAL A 22 5.19 23.15 7.69
C VAL A 22 5.04 21.81 6.97
N LEU A 23 5.64 20.75 7.51
CA LEU A 23 5.58 19.40 6.96
C LEU A 23 4.15 18.87 6.83
N ILE A 24 3.33 18.97 7.89
CA ILE A 24 1.99 18.37 7.89
C ILE A 24 1.09 18.96 6.81
N PRO A 25 0.95 20.30 6.68
CA PRO A 25 0.20 20.88 5.57
C PRO A 25 0.76 20.51 4.20
N ALA A 26 2.09 20.51 4.02
CA ALA A 26 2.70 20.13 2.75
C ALA A 26 2.37 18.68 2.38
N LEU A 27 2.51 17.75 3.33
CA LEU A 27 2.17 16.34 3.14
C LEU A 27 0.69 16.14 2.81
N ARG A 28 -0.20 16.87 3.49
CA ARG A 28 -1.64 16.85 3.22
C ARG A 28 -1.94 17.33 1.80
N THR A 29 -1.32 18.42 1.37
CA THR A 29 -1.50 18.95 0.02
C THR A 29 -0.97 17.98 -1.02
N VAL A 30 0.22 17.39 -0.83
CA VAL A 30 0.76 16.35 -1.72
C VAL A 30 -0.19 15.14 -1.79
N GLY A 31 -0.70 14.68 -0.66
CA GLY A 31 -1.68 13.58 -0.60
C GLY A 31 -2.98 13.86 -1.37
N ASN A 32 -3.48 15.10 -1.32
CA ASN A 32 -4.64 15.51 -2.11
C ASN A 32 -4.33 15.53 -3.61
N ILE A 33 -3.15 16.01 -4.01
CA ILE A 33 -2.76 16.06 -5.44
C ILE A 33 -2.72 14.66 -6.05
N VAL A 34 -2.13 13.69 -5.34
CA VAL A 34 -2.05 12.29 -5.83
C VAL A 34 -3.39 11.54 -5.79
N THR A 35 -4.48 12.20 -5.40
CA THR A 35 -5.83 11.60 -5.40
C THR A 35 -6.60 11.89 -6.70
N GLU A 36 -6.23 12.93 -7.46
CA GLU A 36 -7.06 13.43 -8.57
C GLU A 36 -6.95 12.58 -9.84
N ASP A 37 -5.74 12.44 -10.39
CA ASP A 37 -5.49 11.74 -11.65
C ASP A 37 -4.05 11.24 -11.78
N ASP A 38 -3.85 10.24 -12.65
CA ASP A 38 -2.56 9.60 -12.89
C ASP A 38 -1.48 10.58 -13.36
N LEU A 39 -1.81 11.64 -14.12
CA LEU A 39 -0.80 12.60 -14.61
C LEU A 39 -0.27 13.47 -13.46
N GLN A 40 -1.15 13.89 -12.56
CA GLN A 40 -0.75 14.64 -11.36
C GLN A 40 0.06 13.75 -10.40
N THR A 41 -0.36 12.51 -10.21
CA THR A 41 0.39 11.52 -9.42
C THR A 41 1.78 11.31 -10.00
N GLN A 42 1.88 11.16 -11.33
CA GLN A 42 3.15 11.01 -12.02
C GLN A 42 4.06 12.23 -11.84
N CYS A 43 3.51 13.45 -11.91
CA CYS A 43 4.25 14.68 -11.65
C CYS A 43 4.88 14.69 -10.25
N ILE A 44 4.12 14.28 -9.22
CA ILE A 44 4.62 14.19 -7.84
C ILE A 44 5.72 13.14 -7.69
N ILE A 45 5.59 11.99 -8.35
CA ILE A 45 6.63 10.94 -8.36
C ILE A 45 7.92 11.46 -9.00
N GLU A 46 7.83 12.10 -10.17
CA GLU A 46 8.98 12.65 -10.90
C GLU A 46 9.73 13.72 -10.10
N LEU A 47 9.00 14.45 -9.26
CA LEU A 47 9.56 15.45 -8.33
C LEU A 47 10.24 14.85 -7.09
N GLN A 48 10.46 13.53 -7.05
CA GLN A 48 11.16 12.80 -5.97
C GLN A 48 10.40 12.76 -4.65
N ALA A 49 9.06 12.67 -4.69
CA ALA A 49 8.26 12.54 -3.47
C ALA A 49 8.43 11.19 -2.76
N LEU A 50 8.68 10.09 -3.49
CA LEU A 50 8.74 8.74 -2.92
C LEU A 50 9.88 8.57 -1.88
N PRO A 51 11.13 9.01 -2.13
CA PRO A 51 12.17 9.00 -1.09
C PRO A 51 11.80 9.83 0.15
N CYS A 52 11.09 10.95 -0.02
CA CYS A 52 10.60 11.74 1.11
C CYS A 52 9.58 10.94 1.92
N LEU A 53 8.59 10.32 1.27
CA LEU A 53 7.57 9.50 1.93
C LEU A 53 8.18 8.30 2.65
N MET A 54 9.16 7.62 2.04
CA MET A 54 9.95 6.55 2.64
C MET A 54 10.62 6.99 3.95
N ASN A 55 11.24 8.17 3.95
CA ASN A 55 11.82 8.75 5.16
C ASN A 55 10.77 9.03 6.24
N LEU A 56 9.58 9.53 5.86
CA LEU A 56 8.48 9.77 6.80
C LEU A 56 7.94 8.49 7.45
N LEU A 57 7.95 7.36 6.74
CA LEU A 57 7.54 6.07 7.28
C LEU A 57 8.56 5.47 8.26
N THR A 58 9.84 5.54 7.91
CA THR A 58 10.92 4.81 8.59
C THR A 58 11.50 5.55 9.80
N GLN A 59 11.61 6.88 9.73
CA GLN A 59 12.17 7.66 10.82
C GLN A 59 11.20 7.82 12.00
N ASN A 60 11.71 8.38 13.10
CA ASN A 60 10.94 8.62 14.32
C ASN A 60 10.03 9.87 14.20
N TYR A 61 9.05 9.80 13.31
CA TYR A 61 7.98 10.81 13.19
C TYR A 61 6.75 10.45 14.02
N LYS A 62 5.97 11.48 14.37
CA LYS A 62 4.69 11.33 15.07
C LYS A 62 3.74 10.41 14.28
N LYS A 63 2.91 9.64 15.00
CA LYS A 63 1.87 8.77 14.43
C LYS A 63 1.05 9.45 13.33
N SER A 64 0.65 10.70 13.54
CA SER A 64 -0.15 11.46 12.56
C SER A 64 0.56 11.65 11.21
N ILE A 65 1.88 11.84 11.21
CA ILE A 65 2.68 12.00 9.99
C ILE A 65 2.82 10.65 9.28
N LYS A 66 3.10 9.58 10.02
CA LYS A 66 3.18 8.22 9.43
C LYS A 66 1.86 7.80 8.80
N LYS A 67 0.74 8.07 9.49
CA LYS A 67 -0.60 7.82 8.97
C LYS A 67 -0.83 8.57 7.65
N GLU A 68 -0.54 9.86 7.62
CA GLU A 68 -0.74 10.69 6.42
C GLU A 68 0.19 10.27 5.28
N ALA A 69 1.43 9.88 5.57
CA ALA A 69 2.35 9.35 4.58
C ALA A 69 1.87 8.02 3.99
N CYS A 70 1.37 7.09 4.83
CA CYS A 70 0.74 5.85 4.35
C CYS A 70 -0.48 6.15 3.47
N TRP A 71 -1.31 7.11 3.86
CA TRP A 71 -2.47 7.53 3.08
C TRP A 71 -2.07 8.09 1.71
N THR A 72 -1.07 8.98 1.66
CA THR A 72 -0.50 9.48 0.39
C THR A 72 0.03 8.34 -0.48
N ILE A 73 0.75 7.37 0.11
CA ILE A 73 1.23 6.19 -0.63
C ILE A 73 0.06 5.34 -1.14
N SER A 74 -1.02 5.19 -0.37
CA SER A 74 -2.18 4.40 -0.81
C SER A 74 -2.86 4.97 -2.05
N ASN A 75 -2.85 6.30 -2.20
CA ASN A 75 -3.37 6.99 -3.38
C ASN A 75 -2.42 6.80 -4.58
N ILE A 76 -1.11 6.84 -4.35
CA ILE A 76 -0.13 6.56 -5.41
C ILE A 76 -0.26 5.12 -5.92
N THR A 77 -0.41 4.14 -5.02
CA THR A 77 -0.59 2.73 -5.39
C THR A 77 -1.96 2.42 -6.00
N ALA A 78 -2.90 3.37 -5.96
CA ALA A 78 -4.21 3.24 -6.62
C ALA A 78 -4.17 3.56 -8.10
N GLY A 79 -3.07 4.15 -8.60
CA GLY A 79 -2.89 4.41 -10.01
C GLY A 79 -2.37 3.20 -10.79
N ASN A 80 -1.71 3.47 -11.92
CA ASN A 80 -1.29 2.42 -12.85
C ASN A 80 -0.05 1.63 -12.41
N ALA A 81 0.24 0.54 -13.14
CA ALA A 81 1.35 -0.36 -12.84
C ALA A 81 2.74 0.32 -12.83
N ASP A 82 2.96 1.38 -13.61
CA ASP A 82 4.23 2.12 -13.62
C ASP A 82 4.41 2.93 -12.32
N GLN A 83 3.33 3.50 -11.80
CA GLN A 83 3.34 4.21 -10.52
C GLN A 83 3.55 3.25 -9.35
N ILE A 84 2.93 2.08 -9.39
CA ILE A 84 3.19 0.99 -8.44
C ILE A 84 4.65 0.55 -8.54
N GLN A 85 5.21 0.43 -9.76
CA GLN A 85 6.61 0.08 -9.96
C GLN A 85 7.55 1.13 -9.36
N ALA A 86 7.19 2.41 -9.42
CA ALA A 86 7.97 3.48 -8.80
C ALA A 86 7.99 3.33 -7.26
N VAL A 87 6.86 2.95 -6.63
CA VAL A 87 6.80 2.68 -5.18
C VAL A 87 7.68 1.47 -4.81
N ILE A 88 7.68 0.41 -5.63
CA ILE A 88 8.59 -0.74 -5.46
C ILE A 88 10.05 -0.31 -5.56
N ALA A 89 10.40 0.46 -6.60
CA ALA A 89 11.77 0.93 -6.84
C ALA A 89 12.28 1.90 -5.78
N ALA A 90 11.38 2.52 -4.99
CA ALA A 90 11.71 3.38 -3.86
C ALA A 90 11.85 2.62 -2.52
N ASP A 91 11.83 1.28 -2.55
CA ASP A 91 11.96 0.39 -1.37
C ASP A 91 10.89 0.60 -0.27
N ILE A 92 9.73 1.16 -0.64
CA ILE A 92 8.67 1.52 0.32
C ILE A 92 7.90 0.30 0.84
N ILE A 93 7.83 -0.77 0.05
CA ILE A 93 6.96 -1.93 0.32
C ILE A 93 7.31 -2.61 1.65
N GLY A 94 8.59 -2.85 1.93
CA GLY A 94 9.03 -3.49 3.18
C GLY A 94 8.59 -2.72 4.42
N PRO A 95 8.91 -1.41 4.54
CA PRO A 95 8.42 -0.57 5.63
C PRO A 95 6.90 -0.47 5.72
N LEU A 96 6.20 -0.45 4.58
CA LEU A 96 4.74 -0.41 4.55
C LEU A 96 4.13 -1.69 5.16
N ILE A 97 4.66 -2.87 4.81
CA ILE A 97 4.25 -4.16 5.39
C ILE A 97 4.62 -4.22 6.88
N HIS A 98 5.79 -3.73 7.27
CA HIS A 98 6.17 -3.64 8.68
C HIS A 98 5.17 -2.79 9.48
N LEU A 99 4.75 -1.64 8.94
CA LEU A 99 3.72 -0.81 9.57
C LEU A 99 2.36 -1.51 9.61
N LEU A 100 1.97 -2.21 8.55
CA LEU A 100 0.75 -3.00 8.50
C LEU A 100 0.70 -4.06 9.62
N GLN A 101 1.84 -4.67 9.95
CA GLN A 101 1.92 -5.69 10.99
C GLN A 101 2.05 -5.12 12.41
N HIS A 102 2.82 -4.04 12.59
CA HIS A 102 3.27 -3.60 13.93
C HIS A 102 2.79 -2.22 14.37
N ALA A 103 2.25 -1.38 13.47
CA ALA A 103 1.80 -0.04 13.84
C ALA A 103 0.47 -0.03 14.58
N GLU A 104 0.08 1.13 15.09
CA GLU A 104 -1.26 1.33 15.63
C GLU A 104 -2.33 1.18 14.54
N PHE A 105 -3.55 0.80 14.95
CA PHE A 105 -4.64 0.46 14.03
C PHE A 105 -4.90 1.55 12.97
N ASP A 106 -4.87 2.84 13.34
CA ASP A 106 -5.07 3.92 12.37
C ASP A 106 -4.04 3.95 11.23
N ILE A 107 -2.79 3.55 11.49
CA ILE A 107 -1.75 3.47 10.45
C ILE A 107 -1.93 2.16 9.66
N LYS A 108 -2.26 1.06 10.34
CA LYS A 108 -2.51 -0.24 9.69
C LYS A 108 -3.58 -0.12 8.61
N LYS A 109 -4.64 0.65 8.86
CA LYS A 109 -5.71 0.89 7.88
C LYS A 109 -5.19 1.47 6.57
N GLU A 110 -4.41 2.55 6.65
CA GLU A 110 -3.86 3.19 5.45
C GLU A 110 -2.83 2.30 4.75
N ALA A 111 -2.03 1.55 5.52
CA ALA A 111 -1.11 0.57 4.95
C ALA A 111 -1.86 -0.59 4.24
N ALA A 112 -3.01 -1.02 4.77
CA ALA A 112 -3.84 -2.05 4.15
C ALA A 112 -4.40 -1.57 2.81
N TRP A 113 -4.91 -0.33 2.77
CA TRP A 113 -5.34 0.32 1.54
C TRP A 113 -4.22 0.37 0.50
N ALA A 114 -3.01 0.76 0.89
CA ALA A 114 -1.89 0.82 -0.04
C ALA A 114 -1.53 -0.54 -0.65
N ILE A 115 -1.48 -1.60 0.16
CA ILE A 115 -1.20 -2.95 -0.35
C ILE A 115 -2.35 -3.44 -1.24
N SER A 116 -3.61 -3.30 -0.81
CA SER A 116 -4.75 -3.77 -1.59
C SER A 116 -4.89 -3.03 -2.92
N ASN A 117 -4.71 -1.70 -2.94
CA ASN A 117 -4.70 -0.91 -4.18
C ASN A 117 -3.61 -1.40 -5.14
N ALA A 118 -2.40 -1.65 -4.61
CA ALA A 118 -1.30 -2.17 -5.42
C ALA A 118 -1.59 -3.57 -5.99
N THR A 119 -2.32 -4.43 -5.26
CA THR A 119 -2.74 -5.74 -5.76
C THR A 119 -3.84 -5.67 -6.81
N TYR A 120 -4.62 -4.58 -6.84
CA TYR A 120 -5.68 -4.39 -7.82
C TYR A 120 -5.13 -3.86 -9.15
N GLY A 121 -4.25 -2.84 -9.10
CA GLY A 121 -3.66 -2.22 -10.30
C GLY A 121 -2.34 -2.84 -10.78
N GLY A 122 -1.72 -3.69 -9.97
CA GLY A 122 -0.39 -4.24 -10.23
C GLY A 122 -0.38 -5.42 -11.21
N SER A 123 0.75 -5.63 -11.86
CA SER A 123 1.00 -6.83 -12.67
C SER A 123 1.21 -8.09 -11.81
N HIS A 124 1.12 -9.27 -12.42
CA HIS A 124 1.40 -10.53 -11.72
C HIS A 124 2.76 -10.53 -11.03
N GLU A 125 3.82 -10.04 -11.69
CA GLU A 125 5.17 -9.97 -11.11
C GLU A 125 5.27 -9.00 -9.92
N GLN A 126 4.53 -7.88 -9.96
CA GLN A 126 4.47 -6.94 -8.83
C GLN A 126 3.74 -7.56 -7.63
N ILE A 127 2.65 -8.30 -7.87
CA ILE A 127 1.92 -8.99 -6.82
C ILE A 127 2.79 -10.10 -6.20
N LYS A 128 3.49 -10.89 -7.04
CA LYS A 128 4.47 -11.88 -6.59
C LYS A 128 5.53 -11.24 -5.69
N TYR A 129 6.01 -10.05 -6.04
CA TYR A 129 6.94 -9.29 -5.21
C TYR A 129 6.34 -8.92 -3.84
N PHE A 130 5.10 -8.42 -3.78
CA PHE A 130 4.44 -8.12 -2.50
C PHE A 130 4.27 -9.36 -1.62
N VAL A 131 3.92 -10.51 -2.21
CA VAL A 131 3.84 -11.78 -1.50
C VAL A 131 5.20 -12.20 -0.96
N ALA A 132 6.26 -12.07 -1.76
CA ALA A 132 7.64 -12.35 -1.33
C ALA A 132 8.11 -11.43 -0.19
N GLN A 133 7.59 -10.20 -0.11
CA GLN A 133 7.82 -9.28 1.01
C GLN A 133 6.96 -9.61 2.26
N GLY A 134 6.09 -10.63 2.20
CA GLY A 134 5.33 -11.12 3.35
C GLY A 134 4.02 -10.38 3.62
N CYS A 135 3.35 -9.84 2.58
CA CYS A 135 2.11 -9.10 2.77
C CYS A 135 0.90 -9.96 3.22
N ILE A 136 0.91 -11.28 2.98
CA ILE A 136 -0.24 -12.16 3.23
C ILE A 136 -0.63 -12.20 4.70
N ARG A 137 0.32 -12.52 5.59
CA ARG A 137 0.07 -12.61 7.04
C ARG A 137 -0.63 -11.37 7.61
N PRO A 138 -0.11 -10.15 7.43
CA PRO A 138 -0.74 -8.97 7.99
C PRO A 138 -2.12 -8.66 7.39
N LEU A 139 -2.38 -9.01 6.12
CA LEU A 139 -3.73 -8.92 5.53
C LEU A 139 -4.69 -9.91 6.19
N CYS A 140 -4.27 -11.17 6.41
CA CYS A 140 -5.06 -12.17 7.11
C CYS A 140 -5.37 -11.73 8.55
N ASP A 141 -4.42 -11.14 9.26
CA ASP A 141 -4.62 -10.66 10.65
C ASP A 141 -5.71 -9.58 10.75
N LEU A 142 -5.82 -8.71 9.75
CA LEU A 142 -6.83 -7.64 9.71
C LEU A 142 -8.25 -8.12 9.41
N LEU A 143 -8.45 -9.37 8.96
CA LEU A 143 -9.79 -9.93 8.73
C LEU A 143 -10.64 -10.04 10.00
N THR A 144 -10.01 -9.99 11.17
CA THR A 144 -10.70 -10.07 12.46
C THR A 144 -10.95 -8.70 13.10
N CYS A 145 -10.57 -7.61 12.43
CA CYS A 145 -10.70 -6.27 12.98
C CYS A 145 -12.17 -5.79 12.98
N PRO A 146 -12.53 -4.81 13.84
CA PRO A 146 -13.91 -4.34 13.95
C PRO A 146 -14.36 -3.44 12.80
N ASP A 147 -13.44 -2.93 11.96
CA ASP A 147 -13.77 -2.05 10.84
C ASP A 147 -14.09 -2.88 9.59
N ALA A 148 -15.40 -3.07 9.32
CA ALA A 148 -15.87 -3.87 8.20
C ALA A 148 -15.30 -3.43 6.84
N ARG A 149 -15.04 -2.12 6.65
CA ARG A 149 -14.44 -1.63 5.40
C ARG A 149 -13.02 -2.15 5.22
N ILE A 150 -12.25 -2.20 6.30
CA ILE A 150 -10.87 -2.70 6.27
C ILE A 150 -10.84 -4.21 6.06
N VAL A 151 -11.81 -4.94 6.63
CA VAL A 151 -12.00 -6.36 6.33
C VAL A 151 -12.25 -6.55 4.83
N THR A 152 -13.16 -5.79 4.22
CA THR A 152 -13.41 -5.84 2.76
C THR A 152 -12.14 -5.54 1.95
N VAL A 153 -11.40 -4.48 2.29
CA VAL A 153 -10.15 -4.12 1.63
C VAL A 153 -9.12 -5.25 1.69
N CYS A 154 -9.00 -5.93 2.84
CA CYS A 154 -8.07 -7.05 2.99
C CYS A 154 -8.54 -8.29 2.21
N LEU A 155 -9.85 -8.56 2.17
CA LEU A 155 -10.42 -9.64 1.37
C LEU A 155 -10.16 -9.44 -0.12
N GLU A 156 -10.39 -8.24 -0.65
CA GLU A 156 -10.11 -7.89 -2.04
C GLU A 156 -8.62 -8.07 -2.37
N GLY A 157 -7.72 -7.64 -1.47
CA GLY A 157 -6.28 -7.83 -1.63
C GLY A 157 -5.89 -9.31 -1.67
N LEU A 158 -6.42 -10.12 -0.76
CA LEU A 158 -6.19 -11.57 -0.73
C LEU A 158 -6.80 -12.27 -1.95
N GLU A 159 -7.96 -11.85 -2.43
CA GLU A 159 -8.58 -12.39 -3.64
C GLU A 159 -7.70 -12.14 -4.87
N ASN A 160 -7.16 -10.92 -5.03
CA ASN A 160 -6.26 -10.60 -6.13
C ASN A 160 -4.97 -11.43 -6.06
N ILE A 161 -4.40 -11.61 -4.87
CA ILE A 161 -3.25 -12.51 -4.66
C ILE A 161 -3.61 -13.95 -5.07
N LEU A 162 -4.76 -14.47 -4.65
CA LEU A 162 -5.22 -15.82 -5.01
C LEU A 162 -5.38 -16.00 -6.51
N LYS A 163 -5.90 -15.00 -7.23
CA LYS A 163 -6.02 -15.00 -8.70
C LYS A 163 -4.66 -15.15 -9.37
N VAL A 164 -3.63 -14.45 -8.89
CA VAL A 164 -2.25 -14.62 -9.40
C VAL A 164 -1.73 -16.03 -9.12
N GLY A 165 -1.97 -16.56 -7.93
CA GLY A 165 -1.57 -17.93 -7.58
C GLY A 165 -2.27 -18.99 -8.45
N GLU A 166 -3.52 -18.76 -8.83
CA GLU A 166 -4.26 -19.64 -9.74
C GLU A 166 -3.73 -19.55 -11.17
N ALA A 167 -3.32 -18.35 -11.61
CA ALA A 167 -2.65 -18.18 -12.90
C ALA A 167 -1.31 -18.95 -12.94
N GLU A 168 -0.49 -18.86 -11.90
CA GLU A 168 0.79 -19.59 -11.80
C GLU A 168 0.59 -21.11 -11.80
N LYS A 169 -0.43 -21.59 -11.08
CA LYS A 169 -0.85 -23.00 -11.11
C LYS A 169 -1.22 -23.46 -12.52
N ASN A 170 -2.00 -22.67 -13.25
CA ASN A 170 -2.42 -23.00 -14.61
C ASN A 170 -1.28 -22.95 -15.62
N MET A 171 -0.21 -22.17 -15.35
CA MET A 171 1.01 -22.14 -16.16
C MET A 171 1.94 -23.33 -15.88
N GLY A 172 1.63 -24.18 -14.89
CA GLY A 172 2.45 -25.34 -14.51
C GLY A 172 3.67 -24.98 -13.66
N ASN A 173 3.72 -23.77 -13.09
CA ASN A 173 4.85 -23.29 -12.29
C ASN A 173 4.87 -23.88 -10.87
N THR A 174 3.79 -24.54 -10.42
CA THR A 174 3.58 -24.85 -8.98
C THR A 174 3.03 -26.26 -8.70
N ASP A 175 3.47 -27.30 -9.42
CA ASP A 175 3.03 -28.70 -9.19
C ASP A 175 1.49 -28.89 -9.11
N GLY A 176 0.73 -28.01 -9.77
CA GLY A 176 -0.72 -28.04 -9.78
C GLY A 176 -1.41 -27.47 -8.53
N VAL A 177 -0.69 -26.82 -7.62
CA VAL A 177 -1.25 -26.19 -6.41
C VAL A 177 -1.14 -24.66 -6.46
N ASN A 178 -2.10 -23.97 -5.85
CA ASN A 178 -2.02 -22.53 -5.65
C ASN A 178 -1.21 -22.26 -4.37
N LEU A 179 0.07 -21.91 -4.51
CA LEU A 179 0.96 -21.67 -3.37
C LEU A 179 0.45 -20.55 -2.46
N TYR A 180 -0.22 -19.55 -3.00
CA TYR A 180 -0.73 -18.44 -2.18
C TYR A 180 -1.96 -18.84 -1.37
N ALA A 181 -2.76 -19.77 -1.86
CA ALA A 181 -3.82 -20.38 -1.04
C ALA A 181 -3.23 -21.14 0.15
N GLN A 182 -2.12 -21.87 -0.04
CA GLN A 182 -1.42 -22.54 1.06
C GLN A 182 -0.85 -21.53 2.06
N MET A 183 -0.20 -20.46 1.60
CA MET A 183 0.31 -19.40 2.49
C MET A 183 -0.81 -18.70 3.29
N ILE A 184 -1.99 -18.52 2.69
CA ILE A 184 -3.15 -17.97 3.40
C ILE A 184 -3.63 -18.94 4.49
N ASP A 185 -3.69 -20.23 4.18
CA ASP A 185 -4.08 -21.28 5.14
C ASP A 185 -3.09 -21.36 6.32
N GLU A 186 -1.78 -21.33 6.04
CA GLU A 186 -0.69 -21.28 7.03
C GLU A 186 -0.76 -20.08 7.98
N HIS A 187 -1.47 -19.02 7.59
CA HIS A 187 -1.68 -17.81 8.40
C HIS A 187 -3.09 -17.70 8.98
N GLU A 188 -3.79 -18.83 9.09
CA GLU A 188 -5.16 -18.95 9.61
C GLU A 188 -6.16 -18.09 8.82
N GLY A 189 -5.81 -17.72 7.59
CA GLY A 189 -6.61 -16.83 6.74
C GLY A 189 -7.92 -17.48 6.34
N LEU A 190 -7.92 -18.78 6.03
CA LEU A 190 -9.11 -19.52 5.65
C LEU A 190 -10.18 -19.50 6.75
N GLU A 191 -9.81 -19.87 7.98
CA GLU A 191 -10.72 -19.85 9.13
C GLU A 191 -11.28 -18.44 9.41
N LYS A 192 -10.45 -17.41 9.23
CA LYS A 192 -10.86 -16.01 9.41
C LYS A 192 -11.86 -15.58 8.33
N ILE A 193 -11.65 -15.98 7.07
CA ILE A 193 -12.58 -15.73 5.96
C ILE A 193 -13.93 -16.40 6.23
N GLU A 194 -13.94 -17.67 6.64
CA GLU A 194 -15.18 -18.38 6.96
C GLU A 194 -15.98 -17.69 8.08
N LYS A 195 -15.30 -17.21 9.13
CA LYS A 195 -15.93 -16.44 10.21
C LYS A 195 -16.52 -15.12 9.74
N VAL A 196 -15.95 -14.48 8.73
CA VAL A 196 -16.47 -13.24 8.14
C VAL A 196 -17.74 -13.53 7.32
N LEU A 197 -17.76 -14.63 6.56
CA LEU A 197 -18.92 -15.02 5.73
C LEU A 197 -20.13 -15.50 6.53
N GLN A 198 -19.93 -15.89 7.79
CA GLN A 198 -21.00 -16.35 8.69
C GLN A 198 -21.69 -15.20 9.47
N LYS A 199 -21.21 -13.96 9.35
CA LYS A 199 -21.78 -12.77 10.00
C LYS A 199 -22.72 -12.03 9.06
#